data_AF-E3EL89-F1
#
_entry.id   AF-E3EL89-F1
#
_cell.length_a   1.000
_cell.length_b   1.000
_cell.length_c   1.000
_cell.angle_alpha   90.00
_cell.angle_beta   90.00
_cell.angle_gamma   90.00
#
_symmetry.space_group_name_H-M   'P 1'
#
loop_
_entity.id
_entity.type
_entity.pdbx_description
1 polymer ?
#
loop_
_entity_poly.entity_id
_entity_poly.type
_entity_poly.pdbx_seq_one_letter_code
_entity_poly.pdbx_strand_id
1 'polypeptide(L)'
;MIFEYFKNYELNHILTKLLSGTDTSIRCEIGFSEKLDTDCVNIYKNGQLVDTKKMEAIFEPLSVHINAKIKSYDVMEVGDDGEVFVFFLEGLHTFTNVA
;
A
#
# COMPACT_ATOMS: atom_id res chain seq x y z
N MET A 1 -5.50 5.55 -19.15
CA MET A 1 -5.40 5.60 -17.68
C MET A 1 -4.57 4.39 -17.28
N ILE A 2 -3.46 4.60 -16.58
CA ILE A 2 -2.58 3.51 -16.14
C ILE A 2 -2.94 3.24 -14.68
N PHE A 3 -3.13 1.98 -14.33
CA PHE A 3 -3.38 1.55 -12.96
C PHE A 3 -2.59 0.28 -12.68
N GLU A 4 -2.26 0.10 -11.42
CA GLU A 4 -1.78 -1.16 -10.86
C GLU A 4 -2.79 -1.63 -9.83
N TYR A 5 -3.00 -2.94 -9.72
CA TYR A 5 -3.90 -3.48 -8.71
C TYR A 5 -3.24 -4.61 -7.94
N PHE A 6 -3.63 -4.74 -6.69
CA PHE A 6 -3.12 -5.76 -5.79
C PHE A 6 -4.27 -6.40 -5.02
N LYS A 7 -4.23 -7.72 -4.86
CA LYS A 7 -5.07 -8.39 -3.86
C LYS A 7 -4.60 -7.98 -2.46
N ASN A 8 -5.51 -7.99 -1.48
CA ASN A 8 -5.21 -7.55 -0.12
C ASN A 8 -3.95 -8.25 0.47
N TYR A 9 -3.83 -9.57 0.28
CA TYR A 9 -2.67 -10.32 0.77
C TYR A 9 -1.34 -9.93 0.09
N GLU A 10 -1.37 -9.60 -1.20
CA GLU A 10 -0.19 -9.18 -1.96
C GLU A 10 0.27 -7.82 -1.47
N LEU A 11 -0.68 -6.90 -1.30
CA LEU A 11 -0.39 -5.57 -0.80
C LEU A 11 0.11 -5.61 0.65
N ASN A 12 -0.47 -6.42 1.54
CA ASN A 12 0.05 -6.64 2.89
C ASN A 12 1.50 -7.11 2.90
N HIS A 13 1.87 -8.02 1.99
CA HIS A 13 3.23 -8.53 1.86
C HIS A 13 4.20 -7.46 1.36
N ILE A 14 3.79 -6.68 0.35
CA ILE A 14 4.57 -5.55 -0.18
C ILE A 14 4.79 -4.52 0.93
N LEU A 15 3.73 -4.10 1.62
CA LEU A 15 3.81 -3.09 2.68
C LEU A 15 4.63 -3.56 3.87
N THR A 16 4.49 -4.84 4.25
CA THR A 16 5.34 -5.42 5.30
C THR A 16 6.80 -5.32 4.90
N LYS A 17 7.18 -5.68 3.67
CA LYS A 17 8.57 -5.55 3.20
C LYS A 17 9.05 -4.09 3.17
N LEU A 18 8.23 -3.17 2.67
CA LEU A 18 8.60 -1.75 2.54
C LEU A 18 8.77 -1.08 3.90
N LEU A 19 7.92 -1.39 4.87
CA LEU A 19 7.86 -0.69 6.16
C LEU A 19 8.64 -1.39 7.28
N SER A 20 8.87 -2.70 7.18
CA SER A 20 9.71 -3.43 8.15
C SER A 20 11.20 -3.20 7.95
N GLY A 21 11.64 -2.92 6.72
CA GLY A 21 13.05 -2.91 6.37
C GLY A 21 13.69 -4.29 6.65
N THR A 22 14.49 -4.38 7.70
CA THR A 22 15.11 -5.64 8.18
C THR A 22 14.48 -6.19 9.46
N ASP A 23 13.49 -5.51 10.06
CA ASP A 23 12.86 -5.92 11.31
C ASP A 23 11.75 -6.96 11.07
N THR A 24 12.08 -8.24 11.23
CA THR A 24 11.12 -9.35 11.02
C THR A 24 9.98 -9.40 12.03
N SER A 25 9.99 -8.56 13.07
CA SER A 25 8.88 -8.47 14.02
C SER A 25 7.73 -7.57 13.55
N ILE A 26 7.96 -6.81 12.47
CA ILE A 26 6.98 -5.88 11.91
C ILE A 26 6.14 -6.60 10.85
N ARG A 27 4.82 -6.38 10.94
CA ARG A 27 3.84 -6.86 9.97
C ARG A 27 2.84 -5.77 9.67
N CYS A 28 2.48 -5.62 8.41
CA CYS A 28 1.47 -4.67 7.98
C CYS A 28 0.22 -5.40 7.48
N GLU A 29 -0.95 -4.84 7.81
CA GLU A 29 -2.23 -5.29 7.28
C GLU A 29 -3.07 -4.10 6.86
N ILE A 30 -3.74 -4.22 5.74
CA ILE A 30 -4.77 -3.28 5.33
C ILE A 30 -6.04 -3.59 6.10
N GLY A 31 -6.75 -2.55 6.49
CA GLY A 31 -8.11 -2.66 7.02
C GLY A 31 -8.81 -1.32 6.96
N PHE A 32 -10.00 -1.26 7.54
CA PHE A 32 -10.75 -0.01 7.68
C PHE A 32 -10.53 0.58 9.07
N SER A 33 -10.26 1.88 9.16
CA SER A 33 -10.17 2.59 10.43
C SER A 33 -11.42 3.43 10.66
N GLU A 34 -12.28 3.02 11.60
CA GLU A 34 -13.47 3.81 11.99
C GLU A 34 -13.10 5.22 12.49
N LYS A 35 -11.95 5.36 13.14
CA LYS A 35 -11.47 6.65 13.64
C LYS A 35 -11.07 7.60 12.53
N LEU A 36 -10.46 7.08 11.46
CA LEU A 36 -10.01 7.87 10.32
C LEU A 36 -11.04 7.97 9.20
N ASP A 37 -12.09 7.13 9.29
CA ASP A 37 -13.17 6.96 8.31
C ASP A 37 -12.63 6.67 6.90
N THR A 38 -11.67 5.76 6.80
CA THR A 38 -10.97 5.43 5.55
C THR A 38 -10.19 4.12 5.68
N ASP A 39 -9.76 3.55 4.55
CA ASP A 39 -8.81 2.45 4.53
C ASP A 39 -7.46 2.89 5.08
N CYS A 40 -6.85 1.97 5.81
CA CYS A 40 -5.64 2.23 6.55
C CYS A 40 -4.68 1.05 6.46
N VAL A 41 -3.42 1.34 6.76
CA VAL A 41 -2.37 0.35 6.98
C VAL A 41 -2.13 0.28 8.48
N ASN A 42 -2.53 -0.83 9.06
CA ASN A 42 -2.24 -1.18 10.44
C ASN A 42 -0.84 -1.78 10.53
N ILE A 43 -0.01 -1.24 11.43
CA ILE A 43 1.37 -1.68 11.63
C ILE A 43 1.42 -2.39 12.97
N TYR A 44 1.78 -3.67 12.92
CA TYR A 44 1.95 -4.50 14.10
C TYR A 44 3.43 -4.74 14.36
N LYS A 45 3.82 -4.76 15.64
CA LYS A 45 5.14 -5.19 16.09
C LYS A 45 4.98 -6.27 17.15
N ASN A 46 5.58 -7.43 16.95
CA ASN A 46 5.43 -8.60 17.83
C ASN A 46 3.95 -8.97 18.08
N GLY A 47 3.10 -8.82 17.07
CA GLY A 47 1.66 -9.12 17.14
C GLY A 47 0.80 -8.04 17.80
N GLN A 48 1.38 -6.94 18.30
CA GLN A 48 0.64 -5.81 18.88
C GLN A 48 0.52 -4.68 17.86
N LEU A 49 -0.68 -4.08 17.75
CA LEU A 49 -0.89 -2.89 16.92
C LEU A 49 -0.13 -1.71 17.55
N VAL A 50 0.80 -1.13 16.82
CA VAL A 50 1.64 -0.01 17.29
C VAL A 50 1.36 1.29 16.55
N ASP A 51 0.81 1.23 15.34
CA ASP A 51 0.48 2.40 14.54
C ASP A 51 -0.62 2.07 13.51
N THR A 52 -1.36 3.08 13.10
CA THR A 52 -2.37 3.01 12.03
C THR A 52 -2.22 4.23 11.16
N LYS A 53 -1.90 4.02 9.88
CA LYS A 53 -1.68 5.09 8.90
C LYS A 53 -2.76 5.09 7.84
N LYS A 54 -3.17 6.26 7.36
CA LYS A 54 -4.01 6.33 6.15
C LYS A 54 -3.26 5.75 4.95
N MET A 55 -4.01 5.24 3.97
CA MET A 55 -3.41 4.68 2.76
C MET A 55 -2.54 5.69 2.01
N GLU A 56 -2.86 6.98 2.01
CA GLU A 56 -2.05 7.99 1.31
C GLU A 56 -0.64 8.14 1.91
N ALA A 57 -0.45 7.79 3.18
CA ALA A 57 0.85 7.85 3.83
C ALA A 57 1.85 6.82 3.27
N ILE A 58 1.39 5.80 2.55
CA ILE A 58 2.24 4.79 1.90
C ILE A 58 2.44 5.06 0.40
N PHE A 59 1.84 6.12 -0.17
CA PHE A 59 1.94 6.39 -1.60
C PHE A 59 3.38 6.57 -2.05
N GLU A 60 4.19 7.32 -1.31
CA GLU A 60 5.59 7.54 -1.66
C GLU A 60 6.40 6.23 -1.70
N PRO A 61 6.48 5.41 -0.62
CA PRO A 61 7.23 4.17 -0.67
C PRO A 61 6.67 3.16 -1.68
N LEU A 62 5.34 3.11 -1.87
CA LEU A 62 4.74 2.23 -2.88
C LEU A 62 5.00 2.72 -4.31
N SER A 63 5.00 4.03 -4.55
CA SER A 63 5.34 4.64 -5.85
C SER A 63 6.76 4.30 -6.28
N VAL A 64 7.70 4.34 -5.34
CA VAL A 64 9.09 3.91 -5.57
C VAL A 64 9.14 2.41 -5.92
N HIS A 65 8.38 1.58 -5.20
CA HIS A 65 8.33 0.14 -5.46
C HIS A 65 7.80 -0.22 -6.86
N ILE A 66 6.73 0.43 -7.31
CA ILE A 66 6.11 0.18 -8.62
C ILE A 66 6.72 1.03 -9.75
N ASN A 67 7.71 1.87 -9.43
CA ASN A 67 8.35 2.81 -10.37
C ASN A 67 7.35 3.71 -11.11
N ALA A 68 6.31 4.17 -10.42
CA ALA A 68 5.30 5.07 -10.94
C ALA A 68 4.66 5.87 -9.81
N LYS A 69 4.36 7.16 -10.05
CA LYS A 69 3.76 8.02 -9.03
C LYS A 69 2.27 7.71 -8.86
N ILE A 70 1.87 7.36 -7.65
CA ILE A 70 0.47 7.14 -7.28
C ILE A 70 -0.22 8.48 -7.08
N LYS A 71 -1.40 8.64 -7.70
CA LYS A 71 -2.24 9.82 -7.55
C LYS A 71 -3.37 9.61 -6.56
N SER A 72 -4.00 8.45 -6.64
CA SER A 72 -5.15 8.06 -5.84
C SER A 72 -5.27 6.54 -5.85
N TYR A 73 -6.13 6.00 -4.99
CA TYR A 73 -6.51 4.60 -5.01
C TYR A 73 -8.03 4.47 -4.93
N ASP A 74 -8.52 3.28 -5.26
CA ASP A 74 -9.90 2.85 -5.02
C ASP A 74 -9.90 1.37 -4.62
N VAL A 75 -10.98 0.92 -4.01
CA VAL A 75 -11.20 -0.49 -3.64
C VAL A 75 -12.31 -1.04 -4.51
N MET A 76 -12.03 -2.13 -5.23
CA MET A 76 -13.00 -2.78 -6.10
C MET A 76 -13.21 -4.23 -5.69
N GLU A 77 -14.46 -4.65 -5.68
CA GLU A 77 -14.84 -6.06 -5.53
C GLU A 77 -14.69 -6.76 -6.89
N VAL A 78 -13.93 -7.86 -6.92
CA VAL A 78 -13.64 -8.61 -8.14
C VAL A 78 -14.19 -10.03 -8.01
N GLY A 79 -15.51 -10.16 -8.13
CA GLY A 79 -16.20 -11.46 -8.12
C GLY A 79 -15.75 -12.38 -6.99
N ASP A 80 -15.40 -13.62 -7.33
CA ASP A 80 -14.97 -14.64 -6.35
C ASP A 80 -13.59 -14.38 -5.72
N ASP A 81 -12.80 -13.45 -6.27
CA ASP A 81 -11.46 -13.11 -5.79
C ASP A 81 -11.46 -12.11 -4.63
N GLY A 82 -12.63 -11.58 -4.26
CA GLY A 82 -12.81 -10.62 -3.17
C GLY A 82 -12.37 -9.20 -3.54
N GLU A 83 -11.88 -8.44 -2.55
CA GLU A 83 -11.51 -7.04 -2.71
C GLU A 83 -10.07 -6.87 -3.24
N VAL A 84 -9.90 -5.97 -4.21
CA VAL A 84 -8.59 -5.51 -4.71
C VAL A 84 -8.42 -4.02 -4.52
N PHE A 85 -7.18 -3.61 -4.27
CA PHE A 85 -6.79 -2.20 -4.21
C PHE A 85 -6.25 -1.78 -5.57
N VAL A 86 -6.87 -0.78 -6.18
CA VAL A 86 -6.47 -0.25 -7.49
C VAL A 86 -5.84 1.13 -7.31
N PHE A 87 -4.58 1.26 -7.69
CA PHE A 87 -3.82 2.49 -7.61
C PHE A 87 -3.75 3.16 -8.98
N PHE A 88 -4.25 4.39 -9.06
CA PHE A 88 -4.22 5.20 -10.28
C PHE A 88 -2.90 5.94 -10.37
N LEU A 89 -2.20 5.78 -11.49
CA LEU A 89 -0.85 6.29 -11.67
C LEU A 89 -0.85 7.58 -12.49
N GLU A 90 0.02 8.52 -12.13
CA GLU A 90 0.44 9.59 -13.03
C GLU A 90 1.30 8.98 -14.15
N GLY A 91 1.16 9.48 -15.38
CA GLY A 91 1.92 8.97 -16.53
C GLY A 91 3.43 8.97 -16.28
N LEU A 92 4.14 7.99 -16.84
CA LEU A 92 5.57 7.70 -16.64
C LEU A 92 6.44 8.96 -16.49
N HIS A 93 6.90 9.22 -15.26
CA HIS A 93 8.12 9.99 -15.06
C HIS A 93 9.29 9.04 -15.34
N THR A 94 10.00 9.26 -16.45
CA THR A 94 11.35 8.73 -16.62
C THR A 94 12.23 9.34 -15.53
N PHE A 95 12.43 8.62 -14.42
CA PHE A 95 13.51 8.94 -13.49
C PHE A 95 14.83 8.65 -14.21
N THR A 96 15.41 9.69 -14.79
CA THR A 96 16.80 9.63 -15.24
C THR A 96 17.65 9.63 -13.98
N ASN A 97 18.15 8.46 -13.59
CA ASN A 97 19.25 8.37 -12.63
C ASN A 97 20.42 9.14 -13.24
N VAL A 98 20.64 10.37 -12.76
CA VAL A 98 21.91 11.05 -12.96
C VAL A 98 22.84 10.51 -11.89
N ALA A 99 23.76 9.66 -12.32
CA ALA A 99 24.84 9.10 -11.52
C ALA A 99 25.80 10.19 -11.01
#